data_AF-A0A4R0HYH0-F1
#
_entry.id   AF-A0A4R0HYH0-F1
#
_cell.length_a   1.000
_cell.length_b   1.000
_cell.length_c   1.000
_cell.angle_alpha   90.00
_cell.angle_beta   90.00
_cell.angle_gamma   90.00
#
_symmetry.space_group_name_H-M   'P 1'
#
loop_
_entity.id
_entity.type
_entity.pdbx_description
1 polymer ?
#
loop_
_entity_poly.entity_id
_entity_poly.type
_entity_poly.pdbx_seq_one_letter_code
_entity_poly.pdbx_strand_id
1 'polypeptide(L)'
;MSTEAVERRLYNAMWWAKVQSAGPLEVDPDTPAVAGLTRAAAPDGSSVWLVPTLPSGAGHGVLDELDAPPVAVEQPNETARILAICVACCWTDRSAPAWPGSTGTLAQVRSVYAGMRGRPEQSSDLTLIIGSLRRLHATHWLLWDDKAAEVRLGPRVITWTAADLTTLRDLCRHLPEPPAAVLSPQVSPVDEQELEESDE
;
A
#
# COMPACT_ATOMS: atom_id res chain seq x y z
N MET A 1 -34.45 -4.79 -21.31
CA MET A 1 -33.57 -4.27 -20.24
C MET A 1 -33.95 -2.82 -20.00
N SER A 2 -34.10 -2.40 -18.74
CA SER A 2 -34.39 -1.00 -18.41
C SER A 2 -33.18 -0.10 -18.68
N THR A 3 -33.42 1.18 -18.98
CA THR A 3 -32.37 2.20 -19.20
C THR A 3 -31.40 2.27 -18.02
N GLU A 4 -31.94 2.21 -16.80
CA GLU A 4 -31.16 2.20 -15.54
C GLU A 4 -30.16 1.03 -15.46
N ALA A 5 -30.54 -0.17 -15.92
CA ALA A 5 -29.65 -1.33 -15.92
C ALA A 5 -28.48 -1.16 -16.92
N VAL A 6 -28.74 -0.49 -18.05
CA VAL A 6 -27.71 -0.16 -19.05
C VAL A 6 -26.76 0.90 -18.50
N GLU A 7 -27.27 1.97 -17.90
CA GLU A 7 -26.49 3.03 -17.28
C GLU A 7 -25.57 2.50 -16.18
N ARG A 8 -26.09 1.63 -15.30
CA ARG A 8 -25.30 0.99 -14.25
C ARG A 8 -24.19 0.09 -14.80
N ARG A 9 -24.45 -0.61 -15.92
CA ARG A 9 -23.44 -1.44 -16.59
C ARG A 9 -22.33 -0.59 -17.21
N LEU A 10 -22.69 0.52 -17.86
CA LEU A 10 -21.73 1.47 -18.44
C LEU A 10 -20.88 2.13 -17.35
N TYR A 11 -21.51 2.54 -16.25
CA TYR A 11 -20.81 3.07 -15.07
C TYR A 11 -19.78 2.08 -14.53
N ASN A 12 -20.18 0.82 -14.31
CA ASN A 12 -19.26 -0.21 -13.84
C ASN A 12 -18.12 -0.46 -14.82
N ALA A 13 -18.40 -0.54 -16.12
CA ALA A 13 -17.39 -0.79 -17.15
C ALA A 13 -16.37 0.35 -17.23
N MET A 14 -16.81 1.61 -17.12
CA MET A 14 -15.92 2.78 -17.09
C MET A 14 -14.96 2.70 -15.91
N TRP A 15 -15.47 2.41 -14.71
CA TRP A 15 -14.62 2.33 -13.52
C TRP A 15 -13.64 1.16 -13.56
N TRP A 16 -14.08 0.01 -14.08
CA TRP A 16 -13.17 -1.09 -14.37
C TRP A 16 -12.07 -0.69 -15.35
N ALA A 17 -12.39 0.01 -16.44
CA ALA A 17 -11.38 0.47 -17.40
C ALA A 17 -10.35 1.40 -16.74
N LYS A 18 -10.80 2.35 -15.92
CA LYS A 18 -9.92 3.26 -15.16
C LYS A 18 -8.99 2.48 -14.23
N VAL A 19 -9.55 1.61 -13.39
CA VAL A 19 -8.77 0.83 -12.41
C VAL A 19 -7.82 -0.17 -13.08
N GLN A 20 -8.19 -0.77 -14.21
CA GLN A 20 -7.30 -1.65 -14.97
C GLN A 20 -6.12 -0.89 -15.57
N SER A 21 -6.35 0.35 -16.04
CA SER A 21 -5.29 1.17 -16.62
C SER A 21 -4.30 1.74 -15.59
N ALA A 22 -4.77 2.07 -14.39
CA ALA A 22 -4.03 2.88 -13.43
C ALA A 22 -3.73 2.17 -12.09
N GLY A 23 -4.34 1.00 -11.84
CA GLY A 23 -4.33 0.36 -10.53
C GLY A 23 -5.43 0.90 -9.60
N PRO A 24 -5.31 0.70 -8.28
CA PRO A 24 -6.23 1.29 -7.31
C PRO A 24 -6.38 2.80 -7.50
N LEU A 25 -7.60 3.32 -7.36
CA LEU A 25 -7.89 4.74 -7.55
C LEU A 25 -8.53 5.34 -6.32
N GLU A 26 -8.00 6.48 -5.89
CA GLU A 26 -8.59 7.31 -4.85
C GLU A 26 -9.76 8.11 -5.42
N VAL A 27 -10.88 8.11 -4.70
CA VAL A 27 -12.13 8.76 -5.10
C VAL A 27 -12.81 9.40 -3.90
N ASP A 28 -13.73 10.31 -4.19
CA ASP A 28 -14.61 10.91 -3.18
C ASP A 28 -15.42 9.83 -2.44
N PRO A 29 -15.59 9.92 -1.11
CA PRO A 29 -16.36 8.95 -0.32
C PRO A 29 -17.80 8.72 -0.81
N ASP A 30 -18.43 9.72 -1.43
CA ASP A 30 -19.78 9.66 -1.99
C ASP A 30 -19.82 9.02 -3.38
N THR A 31 -18.66 8.71 -3.98
CA THR A 31 -18.60 7.98 -5.26
C THR A 31 -19.34 6.65 -5.12
N PRO A 32 -20.35 6.36 -5.97
CA PRO A 32 -21.14 5.13 -5.87
C PRO A 32 -20.30 3.84 -5.89
N ALA A 33 -20.81 2.79 -5.24
CA ALA A 33 -20.15 1.48 -5.23
C ALA A 33 -20.11 0.87 -6.64
N VAL A 34 -18.93 0.39 -7.04
CA VAL A 34 -18.69 -0.27 -8.32
C VAL A 34 -18.62 -1.77 -8.10
N ALA A 35 -19.40 -2.54 -8.86
CA ALA A 35 -19.42 -3.99 -8.71
C ALA A 35 -18.04 -4.60 -9.01
N GLY A 36 -17.55 -5.45 -8.10
CA GLY A 36 -16.26 -6.14 -8.22
C GLY A 36 -15.03 -5.33 -7.79
N LEU A 37 -15.22 -4.09 -7.32
CA LEU A 37 -14.17 -3.28 -6.70
C LEU A 37 -14.43 -3.20 -5.18
N THR A 38 -13.39 -3.43 -4.39
CA THR A 38 -13.42 -3.22 -2.94
C THR A 38 -13.12 -1.77 -2.60
N ARG A 39 -13.78 -1.26 -1.56
CA ARG A 39 -13.59 0.10 -1.05
C ARG A 39 -12.68 0.05 0.18
N ALA A 40 -11.54 0.72 0.12
CA ALA A 40 -10.65 0.88 1.27
C ALA A 40 -10.64 2.35 1.70
N ALA A 41 -11.12 2.66 2.90
CA ALA A 41 -11.03 4.03 3.42
C ALA A 41 -9.56 4.46 3.50
N ALA A 42 -9.26 5.69 3.08
CA ALA A 42 -7.94 6.25 3.26
C ALA A 42 -7.60 6.37 4.75
N PRO A 43 -6.30 6.36 5.12
CA PRO A 43 -5.90 6.37 6.52
C PRO A 43 -6.39 7.59 7.33
N ASP A 44 -6.56 8.73 6.66
CA ASP A 44 -7.07 9.99 7.21
C ASP A 44 -8.60 10.13 7.10
N GLY A 45 -9.27 9.18 6.44
CA GLY A 45 -10.70 9.17 6.21
C GLY A 45 -11.20 10.20 5.19
N SER A 46 -10.31 10.95 4.53
CA SER A 46 -10.69 12.02 3.59
C SER A 46 -11.22 11.48 2.25
N SER A 47 -10.86 10.24 1.91
CA SER A 47 -11.16 9.62 0.63
C SER A 47 -11.36 8.11 0.75
N VAL A 48 -11.72 7.47 -0.37
CA VAL A 48 -11.83 6.02 -0.49
C VAL A 48 -11.04 5.54 -1.71
N TRP A 49 -10.32 4.43 -1.54
CA TRP A 49 -9.68 3.72 -2.64
C TRP A 49 -10.61 2.67 -3.25
N LEU A 50 -10.78 2.69 -4.56
CA LEU A 50 -11.37 1.62 -5.34
C LEU A 50 -10.28 0.63 -5.74
N VAL A 51 -10.31 -0.55 -5.15
CA VAL A 51 -9.29 -1.59 -5.31
C VAL A 51 -9.89 -2.77 -6.09
N PRO A 52 -9.29 -3.20 -7.21
CA PRO A 52 -9.78 -4.35 -7.94
C PRO A 52 -9.57 -5.62 -7.10
N THR A 53 -10.65 -6.35 -6.86
CA THR A 53 -10.60 -7.64 -6.17
C THR A 53 -10.79 -8.78 -7.15
N LEU A 54 -9.86 -9.73 -7.11
CA LEU A 54 -10.04 -10.99 -7.79
C LEU A 54 -11.11 -11.82 -7.06
N PRO A 55 -11.99 -12.52 -7.79
CA PRO A 55 -12.90 -13.49 -7.19
C PRO A 55 -12.13 -14.52 -6.36
N SER A 56 -12.74 -15.04 -5.29
CA SER A 56 -12.15 -16.12 -4.51
C SER A 56 -11.80 -17.32 -5.41
N GLY A 57 -10.53 -17.72 -5.42
CA GLY A 57 -10.01 -18.80 -6.29
C GLY A 57 -9.37 -18.32 -7.60
N ALA A 58 -9.59 -17.07 -8.02
CA ALA A 58 -8.84 -16.45 -9.12
C ALA A 58 -7.48 -15.92 -8.61
N GLY A 59 -6.63 -16.84 -8.16
CA GLY A 59 -5.26 -16.55 -7.74
C GLY A 59 -4.28 -16.60 -8.92
N HIS A 60 -2.99 -16.66 -8.62
CA HIS A 60 -1.89 -16.72 -9.59
C HIS A 60 -2.09 -17.75 -10.72
N GLY A 61 -2.53 -18.96 -10.40
CA GLY A 61 -2.77 -19.99 -11.41
C GLY A 61 -3.79 -19.58 -12.47
N VAL A 62 -4.74 -18.71 -12.14
CA VAL A 62 -5.71 -18.16 -13.10
C VAL A 62 -5.09 -17.04 -13.94
N LEU A 63 -4.18 -16.24 -13.40
CA LEU A 63 -3.44 -15.24 -14.19
C LEU A 63 -2.52 -15.92 -15.19
N ASP A 64 -1.82 -16.97 -14.76
CA ASP A 64 -0.97 -17.81 -15.61
C ASP A 64 -1.80 -18.49 -16.72
N GLU A 65 -2.97 -19.05 -16.38
CA GLU A 65 -3.90 -19.65 -17.35
C GLU A 65 -4.44 -18.64 -18.38
N LEU A 66 -4.55 -17.36 -18.00
CA LEU A 66 -5.09 -16.29 -18.84
C LEU A 66 -4.00 -15.47 -19.57
N ASP A 67 -2.72 -15.83 -19.43
CA ASP A 67 -1.57 -15.07 -19.95
C ASP A 67 -1.60 -13.58 -19.52
N ALA A 68 -2.12 -13.34 -18.31
CA ALA A 68 -2.26 -12.00 -17.75
C ALA A 68 -0.97 -11.62 -17.01
N PRO A 69 -0.42 -10.41 -17.22
CA PRO A 69 0.83 -10.02 -16.58
C PRO A 69 0.67 -9.98 -15.04
N PRO A 70 1.57 -10.63 -14.29
CA PRO A 70 1.48 -10.66 -12.84
C PRO A 70 1.62 -9.25 -12.26
N VAL A 71 0.87 -8.96 -11.20
CA VAL A 71 1.09 -7.72 -10.43
C VAL A 71 2.48 -7.83 -9.81
N ALA A 72 3.31 -6.78 -9.92
CA ALA A 72 4.77 -6.79 -9.75
C ALA A 72 5.36 -7.40 -8.45
N VAL A 73 4.54 -7.84 -7.51
CA VAL A 73 4.97 -8.60 -6.33
C VAL A 73 4.63 -10.08 -6.54
N GLU A 74 5.22 -10.67 -7.57
CA GLU A 74 5.26 -12.12 -7.75
C GLU A 74 6.71 -12.58 -7.75
N GLN A 75 7.02 -13.59 -6.91
CA GLN A 75 8.33 -14.28 -6.73
C GLN A 75 9.35 -13.56 -5.81
N PRO A 76 10.35 -14.27 -5.20
CA PRO A 76 11.09 -13.89 -3.98
C PRO A 76 12.20 -12.86 -4.26
N ASN A 77 11.87 -11.86 -5.05
CA ASN A 77 12.71 -10.73 -5.34
C ASN A 77 12.86 -9.84 -4.11
N GLU A 78 13.90 -9.02 -4.11
CA GLU A 78 14.14 -8.09 -3.01
C GLU A 78 12.95 -7.14 -2.78
N THR A 79 12.14 -6.86 -3.79
CA THR A 79 10.91 -6.07 -3.64
C THR A 79 9.89 -6.75 -2.70
N ALA A 80 9.68 -8.07 -2.81
CA ALA A 80 8.83 -8.82 -1.89
C ALA A 80 9.40 -8.87 -0.47
N ARG A 81 10.73 -8.95 -0.33
CA ARG A 81 11.39 -8.84 0.98
C ARG A 81 11.20 -7.46 1.60
N ILE A 82 11.35 -6.39 0.82
CA ILE A 82 11.08 -5.04 1.29
C ILE A 82 9.61 -4.86 1.66
N LEU A 83 8.66 -5.46 0.91
CA LEU A 83 7.25 -5.45 1.30
C LEU A 83 7.05 -6.12 2.65
N ALA A 84 7.62 -7.31 2.87
CA ALA A 84 7.54 -8.01 4.14
C ALA A 84 8.10 -7.18 5.31
N ILE A 85 9.23 -6.48 5.10
CA ILE A 85 9.79 -5.55 6.08
C ILE A 85 8.85 -4.37 6.34
N CYS A 86 8.22 -3.81 5.31
CA CYS A 86 7.25 -2.72 5.49
C CYS A 86 6.00 -3.20 6.23
N VAL A 87 5.54 -4.44 5.99
CA VAL A 87 4.50 -5.08 6.81
C VAL A 87 4.95 -5.25 8.25
N ALA A 88 6.22 -5.58 8.48
CA ALA A 88 6.79 -5.64 9.82
C ALA A 88 6.67 -4.27 10.53
N CYS A 89 7.06 -3.19 9.85
CA CYS A 89 7.10 -1.83 10.40
C CYS A 89 5.72 -1.20 10.57
N CYS A 90 4.78 -1.45 9.64
CA CYS A 90 3.51 -0.72 9.55
C CYS A 90 2.32 -1.46 10.17
N TRP A 91 2.37 -2.78 10.34
CA TRP A 91 1.29 -3.57 10.95
C TRP A 91 1.68 -4.01 12.37
N THR A 92 1.83 -3.04 13.27
CA THR A 92 2.36 -3.23 14.64
C THR A 92 1.45 -4.10 15.51
N ASP A 93 0.13 -3.86 15.49
CA ASP A 93 -0.86 -4.74 16.10
C ASP A 93 -1.32 -5.82 15.12
N ARG A 94 -0.75 -7.02 15.25
CA ARG A 94 -1.05 -8.19 14.40
C ARG A 94 -2.44 -8.79 14.61
N SER A 95 -3.15 -8.37 15.64
CA SER A 95 -4.54 -8.79 15.88
C SER A 95 -5.55 -7.90 15.16
N ALA A 96 -5.18 -6.66 14.87
CA ALA A 96 -5.97 -5.71 14.10
C ALA A 96 -5.87 -5.94 12.58
N PRO A 97 -6.78 -5.36 11.77
CA PRO A 97 -6.65 -5.33 10.32
C PRO A 97 -5.32 -4.72 9.87
N ALA A 98 -4.71 -5.28 8.81
CA ALA A 98 -3.43 -4.78 8.30
C ALA A 98 -3.54 -3.40 7.63
N TRP A 99 -4.64 -3.13 6.92
CA TRP A 99 -4.93 -1.81 6.38
C TRP A 99 -5.86 -1.03 7.33
N PRO A 100 -5.63 0.29 7.56
CA PRO A 100 -4.57 1.13 6.98
C PRO A 100 -3.21 1.01 7.68
N GLY A 101 -3.12 0.29 8.79
CA GLY A 101 -1.91 0.15 9.59
C GLY A 101 -1.41 1.49 10.18
N SER A 102 -0.24 1.41 10.82
CA SER A 102 0.53 2.54 11.32
C SER A 102 1.54 3.05 10.27
N THR A 103 1.99 4.28 10.45
CA THR A 103 3.11 4.84 9.67
C THR A 103 4.43 4.26 10.19
N GLY A 104 5.25 3.74 9.29
CA GLY A 104 6.63 3.36 9.53
C GLY A 104 7.62 4.31 8.85
N THR A 105 8.93 4.07 9.02
CA THR A 105 9.99 4.93 8.47
C THR A 105 11.03 4.14 7.69
N LEU A 106 11.73 4.82 6.79
CA LEU A 106 12.89 4.26 6.10
C LEU A 106 13.98 3.77 7.05
N ALA A 107 14.16 4.45 8.19
CA ALA A 107 15.12 4.03 9.21
C ALA A 107 14.76 2.66 9.80
N GLN A 108 13.47 2.41 10.08
CA GLN A 108 13.00 1.09 10.51
C GLN A 108 13.25 0.04 9.43
N VAL A 109 12.88 0.33 8.18
CA VAL A 109 13.08 -0.59 7.04
C VAL A 109 14.55 -0.97 6.89
N ARG A 110 15.47 0.02 6.95
CA ARG A 110 16.92 -0.21 6.89
C ARG A 110 17.42 -1.03 8.06
N SER A 111 16.94 -0.75 9.27
CA SER A 111 17.33 -1.48 10.48
C SER A 111 16.94 -2.96 10.39
N VAL A 112 15.71 -3.26 10.01
CA VAL A 112 15.24 -4.65 9.83
C VAL A 112 16.01 -5.33 8.70
N TYR A 113 16.20 -4.65 7.56
CA TYR A 113 16.97 -5.19 6.43
C TYR A 113 18.42 -5.54 6.82
N ALA A 114 19.12 -4.65 7.52
CA ALA A 114 20.47 -4.91 8.02
C ALA A 114 20.51 -6.07 9.02
N GLY A 115 19.52 -6.14 9.93
CA GLY A 115 19.35 -7.23 10.88
C GLY A 115 19.19 -8.58 10.17
N MET A 116 18.40 -8.65 9.09
CA MET A 116 18.23 -9.87 8.29
C MET A 116 19.53 -10.31 7.61
N ARG A 117 20.38 -9.36 7.21
CA ARG A 117 21.63 -9.65 6.51
C ARG A 117 22.77 -10.01 7.47
N GLY A 118 22.65 -9.70 8.76
CA GLY A 118 23.68 -9.94 9.76
C GLY A 118 24.99 -9.18 9.48
N ARG A 119 24.93 -8.08 8.72
CA ARG A 119 26.08 -7.26 8.36
C ARG A 119 25.74 -5.77 8.35
N PRO A 120 26.74 -4.88 8.52
CA PRO A 120 26.54 -3.45 8.33
C PRO A 120 25.96 -3.12 6.94
N GLU A 121 25.18 -2.04 6.90
CA GLU A 121 24.58 -1.51 5.69
C GLU A 121 25.64 -1.03 4.70
N GLN A 122 25.45 -1.36 3.42
CA GLN A 122 26.25 -0.85 2.32
C GLN A 122 25.45 0.16 1.50
N SER A 123 26.11 1.09 0.81
CA SER A 123 25.43 2.10 -0.02
C SER A 123 24.53 1.50 -1.10
N SER A 124 24.86 0.29 -1.60
CA SER A 124 24.03 -0.46 -2.54
C SER A 124 22.71 -0.95 -1.94
N ASP A 125 22.67 -1.24 -0.64
CA ASP A 125 21.46 -1.67 0.06
C ASP A 125 20.42 -0.53 0.08
N LEU A 126 20.85 0.72 0.32
CA LEU A 126 19.96 1.88 0.32
C LEU A 126 19.32 2.11 -1.06
N THR A 127 20.11 2.09 -2.14
CA THR A 127 19.60 2.24 -3.51
C THR A 127 18.56 1.16 -3.84
N LEU A 128 18.81 -0.08 -3.39
CA LEU A 128 17.89 -1.20 -3.58
C LEU A 128 16.59 -1.03 -2.78
N ILE A 129 16.69 -0.60 -1.52
CA ILE A 129 15.53 -0.33 -0.66
C ILE A 129 14.66 0.75 -1.31
N ILE A 130 15.25 1.91 -1.64
CA ILE A 130 14.52 3.02 -2.28
C ILE A 130 13.89 2.60 -3.62
N GLY A 131 14.65 1.89 -4.46
CA GLY A 131 14.12 1.36 -5.71
C GLY A 131 12.94 0.42 -5.52
N SER A 132 12.96 -0.40 -4.46
CA SER A 132 11.88 -1.32 -4.11
C SER A 132 10.66 -0.58 -3.56
N LEU A 133 10.85 0.39 -2.67
CA LEU A 133 9.79 1.24 -2.14
C LEU A 133 9.06 1.98 -3.28
N ARG A 134 9.80 2.56 -4.23
CA ARG A 134 9.22 3.23 -5.40
C ARG A 134 8.40 2.28 -6.29
N ARG A 135 8.85 1.03 -6.48
CA ARG A 135 8.08 0.02 -7.24
C ARG A 135 6.82 -0.42 -6.49
N LEU A 136 6.91 -0.65 -5.18
CA LEU A 136 5.76 -1.00 -4.34
C LEU A 136 4.75 0.15 -4.25
N HIS A 137 5.25 1.39 -4.23
CA HIS A 137 4.44 2.60 -4.32
C HIS A 137 3.69 2.70 -5.64
N ALA A 138 4.39 2.57 -6.77
CA ALA A 138 3.79 2.62 -8.10
C ALA A 138 2.71 1.52 -8.30
N THR A 139 2.81 0.42 -7.56
CA THR A 139 1.84 -0.68 -7.61
C THR A 139 0.82 -0.64 -6.46
N HIS A 140 0.83 0.40 -5.62
CA HIS A 140 -0.12 0.62 -4.52
C HIS A 140 -0.12 -0.49 -3.44
N TRP A 141 0.99 -1.20 -3.31
CA TRP A 141 1.26 -2.08 -2.17
C TRP A 141 1.73 -1.30 -0.95
N LEU A 142 2.35 -0.14 -1.17
CA LEU A 142 2.78 0.81 -0.15
C LEU A 142 2.37 2.23 -0.55
N LEU A 143 2.27 3.11 0.44
CA LEU A 143 2.32 4.57 0.26
C LEU A 143 3.71 5.01 0.75
N TRP A 144 4.50 5.69 -0.08
CA TRP A 144 5.89 6.08 0.22
C TRP A 144 6.05 7.58 0.04
N ASP A 145 6.34 8.26 1.15
CA ASP A 145 6.73 9.67 1.13
C ASP A 145 8.25 9.78 1.13
N ASP A 146 8.81 10.06 -0.05
CA ASP A 146 10.27 10.20 -0.26
C ASP A 146 10.84 11.40 0.50
N LYS A 147 10.04 12.44 0.78
CA LYS A 147 10.48 13.65 1.47
C LYS A 147 10.50 13.45 2.98
N ALA A 148 9.43 12.88 3.54
CA ALA A 148 9.33 12.59 4.97
C ALA A 148 10.11 11.33 5.37
N ALA A 149 10.51 10.53 4.38
CA ALA A 149 11.09 9.19 4.56
C ALA A 149 10.15 8.23 5.32
N GLU A 150 8.85 8.34 5.06
CA GLU A 150 7.78 7.63 5.75
C GLU A 150 7.08 6.64 4.81
N VAL A 151 6.74 5.47 5.34
CA VAL A 151 6.07 4.40 4.61
C VAL A 151 4.78 4.02 5.31
N ARG A 152 3.72 3.79 4.54
CA ARG A 152 2.49 3.14 5.01
C ARG A 152 2.20 1.94 4.13
N LEU A 153 1.40 1.01 4.64
CA LEU A 153 0.79 0.01 3.76
C LEU A 153 -0.08 0.71 2.73
N GLY A 154 -0.20 0.11 1.54
CA GLY A 154 -0.98 0.60 0.40
C GLY A 154 -2.35 -0.08 0.31
N PRO A 155 -3.31 0.48 -0.44
CA PRO A 155 -4.71 0.04 -0.44
C PRO A 155 -4.89 -1.40 -0.92
N ARG A 156 -3.96 -1.95 -1.71
CA ARG A 156 -3.99 -3.37 -2.10
C ARG A 156 -3.94 -4.32 -0.92
N VAL A 157 -3.42 -3.90 0.23
CA VAL A 157 -3.39 -4.74 1.44
C VAL A 157 -4.79 -5.17 1.89
N ILE A 158 -5.83 -4.41 1.57
CA ILE A 158 -7.21 -4.81 1.90
C ILE A 158 -7.63 -6.11 1.21
N THR A 159 -6.96 -6.50 0.12
CA THR A 159 -7.30 -7.71 -0.64
C THR A 159 -6.67 -8.98 -0.07
N TRP A 160 -5.86 -8.88 0.99
CA TRP A 160 -5.31 -10.06 1.66
C TRP A 160 -6.41 -10.84 2.38
N THR A 161 -6.43 -12.14 2.13
CA THR A 161 -7.37 -13.07 2.76
C THR A 161 -6.94 -13.38 4.19
N ALA A 162 -7.83 -14.02 4.96
CA ALA A 162 -7.49 -14.51 6.30
C ALA A 162 -6.32 -15.50 6.29
N ALA A 163 -6.17 -16.28 5.21
CA ALA A 163 -5.04 -17.19 5.02
C ALA A 163 -3.73 -16.41 4.80
N ASP A 164 -3.74 -15.40 3.93
CA ASP A 164 -2.59 -14.52 3.69
C ASP A 164 -2.13 -13.84 4.98
N LEU A 165 -3.09 -13.27 5.73
CA LEU A 165 -2.80 -12.63 7.01
C LEU A 165 -2.21 -13.59 8.04
N THR A 166 -2.64 -14.86 8.04
CA THR A 166 -2.06 -15.89 8.92
C THR A 166 -0.61 -16.17 8.55
N THR A 167 -0.33 -16.39 7.26
CA THR A 167 1.04 -16.57 6.74
C THR A 167 1.92 -15.36 7.04
N LEU A 168 1.42 -14.14 6.86
CA LEU A 168 2.15 -12.91 7.13
C LEU A 168 2.47 -12.72 8.61
N ARG A 169 1.57 -13.11 9.53
CA ARG A 169 1.86 -13.11 10.97
C ARG A 169 3.01 -14.04 11.30
N ASP A 170 3.00 -15.26 10.78
CA ASP A 170 4.09 -16.23 10.94
C ASP A 170 5.41 -15.65 10.42
N LEU A 171 5.39 -15.10 9.19
CA LEU A 171 6.56 -14.47 8.58
C LEU A 171 7.13 -13.34 9.45
N CYS A 172 6.27 -12.46 9.98
CA CYS A 172 6.71 -11.32 10.78
C CYS A 172 7.40 -11.75 12.08
N ARG A 173 7.04 -12.90 12.67
CA ARG A 173 7.72 -13.42 13.88
C ARG A 173 9.17 -13.83 13.63
N HIS A 174 9.55 -14.04 12.37
CA HIS A 174 10.91 -14.42 11.99
C HIS A 174 11.77 -13.24 11.53
N LEU A 175 11.17 -12.06 11.34
CA LEU A 175 11.91 -10.85 11.00
C LEU A 175 12.52 -10.22 12.27
N PRO A 176 13.67 -9.52 12.15
CA PRO A 176 14.14 -8.66 13.22
C PRO A 176 13.07 -7.65 13.64
N GLU A 177 12.94 -7.43 14.95
CA GLU A 177 11.98 -6.46 15.49
C GLU A 177 12.32 -5.04 15.00
N PRO A 178 11.38 -4.31 14.38
CA PRO A 178 11.62 -2.93 13.98
C PRO A 178 11.86 -2.05 15.22
N PRO A 179 12.82 -1.10 15.16
CA PRO A 179 12.93 -0.09 16.21
C PRO A 179 11.68 0.81 16.24
N ALA A 180 11.51 1.59 17.31
CA ALA A 180 10.42 2.57 17.38
C ALA A 180 10.47 3.57 16.22
N ALA A 181 9.31 3.90 15.63
CA ALA A 181 9.22 4.89 14.57
C ALA A 181 9.51 6.30 15.14
N VAL A 182 10.40 7.04 14.47
CA VAL A 182 10.64 8.46 14.73
C VAL A 182 10.15 9.21 13.51
N LEU A 183 8.95 9.79 13.62
CA LEU A 183 8.28 10.50 12.53
C LEU A 183 8.76 11.95 12.44
N SER A 184 8.68 12.53 11.24
CA SER A 184 8.95 13.95 11.08
C SER A 184 7.82 14.77 11.71
N PRO A 185 8.10 15.89 12.39
CA PRO A 185 7.05 16.77 12.88
C PRO A 185 6.23 17.28 11.69
N GLN A 186 4.91 17.09 11.73
CA GLN A 186 4.03 17.62 10.70
C GLN A 186 3.96 19.14 10.81
N VAL A 187 4.44 19.85 9.79
CA VAL A 187 4.14 21.28 9.64
C VAL A 187 2.68 21.37 9.20
N SER A 188 1.81 21.85 10.08
CA SER A 188 0.41 22.10 9.74
C SER A 188 0.35 23.36 8.85
N PRO A 189 -0.47 23.40 7.78
CA PRO A 189 -0.55 24.53 6.86
C PRO A 189 -1.21 25.79 7.45
N VAL A 190 -1.36 25.87 8.78
CA VAL A 190 -1.92 27.05 9.46
C VAL A 190 -0.84 28.11 9.72
N ASP A 191 0.45 27.74 9.74
CA ASP A 191 1.55 28.66 10.06
C ASP A 191 2.02 29.52 8.87
N GLU A 192 1.52 29.29 7.65
CA GLU A 192 1.87 30.14 6.48
C GLU A 192 1.00 31.41 6.37
N GLN A 193 -0.13 31.50 7.08
CA GLN A 193 -1.02 32.68 6.99
C GLN A 193 -0.68 33.81 7.98
N GLU A 194 0.08 33.56 9.05
CA GLU A 194 0.47 34.60 10.01
C GLU A 194 1.73 35.39 9.62
N LEU A 195 2.47 34.94 8.59
CA LEU A 195 3.70 35.63 8.14
C LEU A 195 3.46 36.68 7.05
N GLU A 196 2.28 36.74 6.43
CA GLU A 196 1.96 37.75 5.40
C GLU A 196 1.23 38.99 5.94
N GLU A 197 0.64 38.97 7.14
CA GLU A 197 -0.06 40.14 7.72
C GLU A 197 0.84 41.06 8.58
N SER A 198 2.15 40.80 8.64
CA SER A 198 3.09 41.62 9.43
C SER A 198 3.75 42.77 8.66
N ASP A 199 3.51 42.88 7.35
CA ASP A 199 4.17 43.85 6.46
C ASP A 199 3.15 44.75 5.69
N GLU A 200 2.10 45.23 6.36
CA GLU A 200 1.28 46.37 5.89
C GLU A 200 1.31 47.58 6.84
#